data_AF-A0A9P3CI14-F1
#
_entry.id   AF-A0A9P3CI14-F1
#
_cell.length_a   1.000
_cell.length_b   1.000
_cell.length_c   1.000
_cell.angle_alpha   90.00
_cell.angle_beta   90.00
_cell.angle_gamma   90.00
#
_symmetry.space_group_name_H-M   'P 1'
#
loop_
_entity.id
_entity.type
_entity.pdbx_description
1 polymer ?
#
loop_
_entity_poly.entity_id
_entity_poly.type
_entity_poly.pdbx_seq_one_letter_code
_entity_poly.pdbx_strand_id
1 'polypeptide(L)'
;MSIRDAWMLARTRSEAHHENSQTPRAPTKSDPMRKRTSKNAWINLVCKHVSASMRCRIPNTAKVDMRSLWDFLTALSRPFRFLDLSKEVRQRIYSLALEEQHAYSDALPPLLSVNKQIREEASPAFYTETLFTGDVWSFTEDANPHLPSKEVDAMVHWSRSIAHDCIRLLRKFELLYKVEDSFHEECYVTITFHYSPETGLSYCLNEERCNRRSGILSEQSIAVLDKHIAHVDQLRRTLHLQGESIIMALVSWPELWEPGSLSFE
;
A
#
# COMPACT_ATOMS: atom_id res chain seq x y z
N MET A 1 3.77 -22.82 20.91
CA MET A 1 4.99 -23.38 21.52
C MET A 1 6.17 -22.79 20.78
N SER A 2 7.04 -22.03 21.44
CA SER A 2 8.19 -21.41 20.77
C SER A 2 9.23 -22.48 20.43
N ILE A 3 10.11 -22.20 19.46
CA ILE A 3 11.22 -23.08 19.09
C ILE A 3 12.13 -23.36 20.30
N ARG A 4 12.26 -22.40 21.22
CA ARG A 4 13.03 -22.53 22.46
C ARG A 4 12.38 -23.55 23.40
N ASP A 5 11.06 -23.56 23.50
CA ASP A 5 10.31 -24.48 24.37
C ASP A 5 10.42 -25.92 23.85
N ALA A 6 10.34 -26.09 22.52
CA ALA A 6 10.56 -27.38 21.87
C ALA A 6 11.97 -27.95 22.14
N TRP A 7 12.99 -27.08 22.14
CA TRP A 7 14.38 -27.46 22.43
C TRP A 7 14.59 -27.81 23.90
N MET A 8 14.03 -27.03 24.82
CA MET A 8 14.10 -27.31 26.26
C MET A 8 13.44 -28.66 26.60
N LEU A 9 12.26 -28.93 26.04
CA LEU A 9 11.55 -30.21 26.20
C LEU A 9 12.37 -31.39 25.64
N ALA A 10 13.02 -31.22 24.49
CA ALA A 10 13.85 -32.25 23.89
C ALA A 10 15.10 -32.54 24.72
N ARG A 11 15.74 -31.51 25.27
CA ARG A 11 16.93 -31.64 26.12
C ARG A 11 16.61 -32.38 27.42
N THR A 12 15.52 -32.00 28.11
CA THR A 12 15.09 -32.69 29.35
C THR A 12 14.76 -34.16 29.13
N ARG A 13 14.25 -34.54 27.95
CA ARG A 13 13.99 -35.95 27.62
C ARG A 13 15.27 -36.75 27.33
N SER A 14 16.27 -36.12 26.71
CA SER A 14 17.58 -36.75 26.49
C SER A 14 18.33 -36.99 27.79
N GLU A 15 18.24 -36.06 28.74
CA GLU A 15 18.89 -36.15 30.05
C GLU A 15 18.18 -37.22 30.92
N ALA A 16 16.84 -37.26 30.92
CA ALA A 16 16.06 -38.27 31.63
C ALA A 16 16.28 -39.71 31.13
N HIS A 17 16.58 -39.90 29.85
CA HIS A 17 16.95 -41.22 29.31
C HIS A 17 18.37 -41.65 29.68
N HIS A 18 19.25 -40.71 30.07
CA HIS A 18 20.63 -41.03 30.44
C HIS A 18 20.76 -41.46 31.90
N GLU A 19 19.92 -40.95 32.81
CA GLU A 19 19.97 -41.29 34.24
C GLU A 19 19.38 -42.67 34.58
N ASN A 20 18.41 -43.18 33.82
CA ASN A 20 17.80 -44.49 34.09
C ASN A 20 18.60 -45.71 33.56
N SER A 21 19.84 -45.53 33.10
CA SER A 21 20.64 -46.60 32.48
C SER A 21 21.91 -47.00 33.27
N GLN A 22 21.99 -46.71 34.57
CA GLN A 22 23.08 -47.20 35.42
C GLN A 22 22.73 -48.55 36.08
N THR A 23 22.80 -49.63 35.30
CA THR A 23 23.07 -50.98 35.83
C THR A 23 24.31 -51.54 35.10
N PRO A 24 25.28 -52.13 35.81
CA PRO A 24 26.57 -52.51 35.22
C PRO A 24 26.39 -53.78 34.39
N ARG A 25 26.21 -53.63 33.07
CA ARG A 25 26.33 -54.72 32.10
C ARG A 25 27.53 -54.49 31.18
N ALA A 26 28.24 -55.60 30.94
CA ALA A 26 29.48 -55.69 30.20
C ALA A 26 29.46 -54.97 28.83
N PRO A 27 30.62 -54.45 28.37
CA PRO A 27 30.71 -53.64 27.15
C PRO A 27 30.51 -54.51 25.91
N THR A 28 29.27 -54.61 25.43
CA THR A 28 28.98 -55.09 24.08
C THR A 28 29.30 -54.00 23.08
N LYS A 29 30.17 -54.32 22.12
CA LYS A 29 30.60 -53.46 21.00
C LYS A 29 29.37 -52.84 20.34
N SER A 30 29.13 -51.56 20.61
CA SER A 30 27.94 -50.86 20.11
C SER A 30 28.05 -50.68 18.60
N ASP A 31 27.11 -51.28 17.89
CA ASP A 31 26.96 -51.25 16.45
C ASP A 31 26.77 -49.80 15.93
N PRO A 32 27.69 -49.24 15.12
CA PRO A 32 27.62 -47.84 14.67
C PRO A 32 26.39 -47.53 13.81
N MET A 33 25.75 -48.56 13.25
CA MET A 33 24.61 -48.42 12.34
C MET A 33 23.33 -47.96 13.06
N ARG A 34 23.12 -48.36 14.33
CA ARG A 34 21.91 -48.03 15.12
C ARG A 34 21.92 -46.59 15.65
N LYS A 35 23.09 -45.96 15.80
CA LYS A 35 23.21 -44.54 16.21
C LYS A 35 22.91 -43.55 15.06
N ARG A 36 23.13 -43.96 13.80
CA ARG A 36 22.87 -43.12 12.62
C ARG A 36 21.38 -42.92 12.33
N THR A 37 20.56 -43.95 12.55
CA THR A 37 19.10 -43.87 12.35
C THR A 37 18.42 -42.93 13.35
N SER A 38 18.92 -42.83 14.58
CA SER A 38 18.40 -41.92 15.60
C SER A 38 18.63 -40.44 15.27
N LYS A 39 19.83 -40.07 14.78
CA LYS A 39 20.15 -38.66 14.42
C LYS A 39 19.29 -38.16 13.26
N ASN A 40 19.12 -38.97 12.21
CA ASN A 40 18.28 -38.59 11.07
C ASN A 40 16.79 -38.47 11.46
N ALA A 41 16.32 -39.27 12.42
CA ALA A 41 14.95 -39.14 12.93
C ALA A 41 14.70 -37.78 13.59
N TRP A 42 15.67 -37.26 14.35
CA TRP A 42 15.58 -35.93 14.97
C TRP A 42 15.58 -34.79 13.95
N ILE A 43 16.47 -34.85 12.95
CA ILE A 43 16.52 -33.84 11.88
C ILE A 43 15.19 -33.81 11.11
N ASN A 44 14.63 -34.98 10.81
CA ASN A 44 13.32 -35.09 10.15
C ASN A 44 12.19 -34.55 11.03
N LEU A 45 12.21 -34.81 12.34
CA LEU A 45 11.24 -34.27 13.28
C LEU A 45 11.29 -32.74 13.31
N VAL A 46 12.48 -32.15 13.44
CA VAL A 46 12.67 -30.69 13.45
C VAL A 46 12.20 -30.08 12.13
N CYS A 47 12.62 -30.65 11.00
CA CYS A 47 12.20 -30.19 9.67
C CYS A 47 10.68 -30.23 9.48
N LYS A 48 9.97 -31.20 10.08
CA LYS A 48 8.49 -31.26 10.04
C LYS A 48 7.82 -30.06 10.71
N HIS A 49 8.45 -29.50 11.74
CA HIS A 49 7.94 -28.32 12.46
C HIS A 49 8.38 -26.98 11.86
N VAL A 50 9.35 -26.98 10.95
CA VAL A 50 9.75 -25.79 10.19
C VAL A 50 8.73 -25.56 9.06
N SER A 51 8.34 -24.31 8.85
CA SER A 51 7.41 -23.93 7.78
C SER A 51 7.91 -24.40 6.41
N ALA A 52 6.98 -24.71 5.50
CA ALA A 52 7.33 -25.19 4.17
C ALA A 52 8.23 -24.20 3.41
N SER A 53 7.96 -22.90 3.54
CA SER A 53 8.75 -21.83 2.90
C SER A 53 10.19 -21.77 3.39
N MET A 54 10.45 -21.99 4.68
CA MET A 54 11.82 -22.06 5.22
C MET A 54 12.50 -23.38 4.85
N ARG A 55 11.75 -24.50 4.82
CA ARG A 55 12.30 -25.83 4.54
C ARG A 55 12.96 -25.92 3.16
N CYS A 56 12.39 -25.26 2.16
CA CYS A 56 12.95 -25.19 0.80
C CYS A 56 14.30 -24.47 0.74
N ARG A 57 14.62 -23.63 1.74
CA ARG A 57 15.87 -22.85 1.81
C ARG A 57 16.99 -23.57 2.59
N ILE A 58 16.69 -24.71 3.22
CA ILE A 58 17.68 -25.48 3.99
C ILE A 58 18.46 -26.40 3.02
N PRO A 59 19.76 -26.19 2.83
CA PRO A 59 20.56 -27.03 1.94
C PRO A 59 20.65 -28.45 2.49
N ASN A 60 20.73 -29.45 1.60
CA ASN A 60 20.81 -30.85 2.01
C ASN A 60 22.07 -31.16 2.85
N THR A 61 23.14 -30.39 2.67
CA THR A 61 24.37 -30.49 3.48
C THR A 61 24.14 -30.13 4.95
N ALA A 62 23.24 -29.19 5.24
CA ALA A 62 22.89 -28.82 6.62
C ALA A 62 22.02 -29.88 7.32
N LYS A 63 21.37 -30.78 6.58
CA LYS A 63 20.53 -31.86 7.11
C LYS A 63 21.31 -33.10 7.55
N VAL A 64 22.64 -33.08 7.46
CA VAL A 64 23.51 -34.21 7.85
C VAL A 64 23.87 -34.13 9.34
N ASP A 65 23.93 -32.92 9.89
CA ASP A 65 24.34 -32.67 11.27
C ASP A 65 23.39 -31.69 11.97
N MET A 66 23.06 -31.99 13.23
CA MET A 66 22.09 -31.21 13.99
C MET A 66 22.58 -29.80 14.32
N ARG A 67 23.90 -29.62 14.52
CA ARG A 67 24.48 -28.31 14.81
C ARG A 67 24.46 -27.44 13.56
N SER A 68 24.89 -27.98 12.42
CA SER A 68 24.78 -27.32 11.12
C SER A 68 23.33 -26.94 10.77
N LEU A 69 22.37 -27.83 11.02
CA LEU A 69 20.95 -27.54 10.84
C LEU A 69 20.51 -26.37 11.72
N TRP A 70 20.88 -26.39 13.00
CA TRP A 70 20.51 -25.36 13.96
C TRP A 70 21.12 -24.00 13.61
N ASP A 71 22.39 -23.96 13.20
CA ASP A 71 23.06 -22.74 12.77
C ASP A 71 22.36 -22.15 11.53
N PHE A 72 21.98 -23.00 10.56
CA PHE A 72 21.20 -22.60 9.40
C PHE A 72 19.81 -22.09 9.76
N LEU A 73 19.07 -22.80 10.63
CA LEU A 73 17.75 -22.38 11.08
C LEU A 73 17.82 -21.07 11.86
N THR A 74 18.84 -20.90 12.70
CA THR A 74 19.08 -19.66 13.43
C THR A 74 19.34 -18.52 12.44
N ALA A 75 20.19 -18.72 11.44
CA ALA A 75 20.45 -17.74 10.39
C ALA A 75 19.19 -17.40 9.58
N LEU A 76 18.41 -18.39 9.17
CA LEU A 76 17.15 -18.22 8.43
C LEU A 76 16.03 -17.58 9.27
N SER A 77 16.06 -17.78 10.59
CA SER A 77 15.11 -17.19 11.52
C SER A 77 15.42 -15.74 11.87
N ARG A 78 16.60 -15.21 11.47
CA ARG A 78 16.92 -13.80 11.68
C ARG A 78 15.88 -12.97 10.94
N PRO A 79 15.31 -11.93 11.59
CA PRO A 79 14.36 -11.06 10.92
C PRO A 79 15.02 -10.47 9.69
N PHE A 80 14.33 -10.60 8.56
CA PHE A 80 14.76 -10.00 7.32
C PHE A 80 14.76 -8.48 7.51
N ARG A 81 15.94 -7.87 7.40
CA ARG A 81 16.09 -6.42 7.49
C ARG A 81 15.75 -5.85 6.13
N PHE A 82 14.56 -5.29 6.00
CA PHE A 82 14.09 -4.70 4.74
C PHE A 82 15.06 -3.65 4.17
N LEU A 83 15.72 -2.87 5.04
CA LEU A 83 16.69 -1.86 4.65
C LEU A 83 18.04 -2.44 4.17
N ASP A 84 18.31 -3.73 4.38
CA ASP A 84 19.51 -4.40 3.84
C ASP A 84 19.35 -4.73 2.35
N LEU A 85 18.14 -4.60 1.77
CA LEU A 85 17.92 -4.68 0.33
C LEU A 85 18.64 -3.56 -0.42
N SER A 86 18.87 -3.73 -1.73
CA SER A 86 19.27 -2.60 -2.56
C SER A 86 18.11 -1.61 -2.71
N LYS A 87 18.42 -0.34 -2.98
CA LYS A 87 17.41 0.72 -3.13
C LYS A 87 16.43 0.40 -4.25
N GLU A 88 16.90 -0.18 -5.35
CA GLU A 88 16.11 -0.53 -6.52
C GLU A 88 15.07 -1.61 -6.18
N VAL A 89 15.46 -2.62 -5.40
CA VAL A 89 14.54 -3.67 -4.95
C VAL A 89 13.49 -3.08 -4.00
N ARG A 90 13.89 -2.19 -3.08
CA ARG A 90 12.94 -1.50 -2.19
C ARG A 90 11.94 -0.66 -2.96
N GLN A 91 12.40 0.13 -3.94
CA GLN A 91 11.54 0.92 -4.81
C GLN A 91 10.52 0.06 -5.54
N ARG A 92 10.94 -1.09 -6.09
CA ARG A 92 10.02 -2.02 -6.72
C ARG A 92 8.99 -2.58 -5.75
N ILE A 93 9.39 -2.85 -4.50
CA ILE A 93 8.45 -3.29 -3.46
C ILE A 93 7.48 -2.17 -3.11
N TYR A 94 7.91 -0.91 -3.02
CA TYR A 94 7.01 0.22 -2.77
C TYR A 94 5.94 0.32 -3.87
N SER A 95 6.31 0.32 -5.15
CA SER A 95 5.33 0.36 -6.26
C SER A 95 4.35 -0.82 -6.24
N LEU A 96 4.72 -1.97 -5.67
CA LEU A 96 3.83 -3.13 -5.53
C LEU A 96 2.97 -3.10 -4.25
N ALA A 97 3.43 -2.39 -3.22
CA ALA A 97 2.77 -2.32 -1.92
C ALA A 97 1.81 -1.13 -1.81
N LEU A 98 1.96 -0.13 -2.68
CA LEU A 98 1.08 1.03 -2.75
C LEU A 98 -0.18 0.66 -3.54
N GLU A 99 -1.35 0.96 -2.97
CA GLU A 99 -2.63 0.76 -3.66
C GLU A 99 -2.80 1.79 -4.77
N GLU A 100 -3.50 1.40 -5.83
CA GLU A 100 -3.69 2.21 -7.05
C GLU A 100 -4.55 3.46 -6.78
N GLN A 101 -5.49 3.36 -5.84
CA GLN A 101 -6.43 4.43 -5.49
C GLN A 101 -6.38 4.71 -4.00
N HIS A 102 -6.37 5.99 -3.62
CA HIS A 102 -6.45 6.41 -2.23
C HIS A 102 -7.36 7.64 -2.12
N ALA A 103 -8.30 7.62 -1.18
CA ALA A 103 -8.95 8.85 -0.76
C ALA A 103 -7.90 9.82 -0.18
N TYR A 104 -7.98 11.11 -0.51
CA TYR A 104 -7.18 12.09 0.23
C TYR A 104 -7.72 12.11 1.67
N SER A 105 -6.85 11.79 2.62
CA SER A 105 -7.21 11.62 4.03
C SER A 105 -6.18 12.31 4.89
N ASP A 106 -6.58 12.67 6.10
CA ASP A 106 -5.69 13.25 7.09
C ASP A 106 -4.61 12.25 7.59
N ALA A 107 -4.71 10.96 7.21
CA ALA A 107 -3.74 9.94 7.56
C ALA A 107 -2.80 9.59 6.40
N LEU A 108 -1.50 9.57 6.68
CA LEU A 108 -0.52 8.96 5.78
C LEU A 108 -0.76 7.45 5.68
N PRO A 109 -0.57 6.84 4.48
CA PRO A 109 -0.67 5.40 4.34
C PRO A 109 0.36 4.70 5.25
N PRO A 110 0.06 3.49 5.76
CA PRO A 110 0.92 2.79 6.72
C PRO A 110 2.37 2.67 6.27
N LEU A 111 2.62 2.53 4.97
CA LEU A 111 3.98 2.45 4.42
C LEU A 111 4.80 3.73 4.68
N LEU A 112 4.19 4.90 4.58
CA LEU A 112 4.85 6.19 4.79
C LEU A 112 4.98 6.56 6.28
N SER A 113 4.29 5.85 7.17
CA SER A 113 4.38 6.07 8.62
C SER A 113 5.46 5.24 9.32
N VAL A 114 6.06 4.25 8.65
CA VAL A 114 7.02 3.30 9.27
C VAL A 114 8.29 3.98 9.82
N ASN A 115 9.07 4.62 8.95
CA ASN A 115 10.30 5.31 9.34
C ASN A 115 10.68 6.37 8.30
N LYS A 116 11.62 7.26 8.67
CA LYS A 116 12.04 8.40 7.83
C LYS A 116 12.61 7.97 6.47
N GLN A 117 13.47 6.94 6.45
CA GLN A 117 14.11 6.50 5.20
C GLN A 117 13.09 5.91 4.22
N ILE A 118 12.21 5.03 4.70
CA ILE A 118 11.14 4.44 3.88
C ILE A 118 10.22 5.54 3.36
N ARG A 119 9.85 6.50 4.21
CA ARG A 119 9.03 7.65 3.80
C ARG A 119 9.70 8.42 2.65
N GLU A 120 10.96 8.82 2.82
CA GLU A 120 11.71 9.57 1.79
C GLU A 120 11.83 8.81 0.47
N GLU A 121 12.00 7.48 0.53
CA GLU A 121 12.12 6.65 -0.67
C GLU A 121 10.79 6.32 -1.34
N ALA A 122 9.73 6.11 -0.56
CA ALA A 122 8.42 5.66 -1.05
C ALA A 122 7.46 6.81 -1.38
N SER A 123 7.60 7.97 -0.73
CA SER A 123 6.74 9.14 -0.97
C SER A 123 6.69 9.53 -2.46
N PRO A 124 7.82 9.61 -3.19
CA PRO A 124 7.77 9.94 -4.61
C PRO A 124 6.94 8.96 -5.45
N ALA A 125 7.09 7.66 -5.20
CA ALA A 125 6.30 6.64 -5.89
C ALA A 125 4.82 6.79 -5.55
N PHE A 126 4.48 6.97 -4.27
CA PHE A 126 3.11 7.18 -3.82
C PHE A 126 2.43 8.36 -4.52
N TYR A 127 2.97 9.57 -4.43
CA TYR A 127 2.32 10.75 -5.01
C TYR A 127 2.29 10.74 -6.55
N THR A 128 3.21 10.01 -7.19
CA THR A 128 3.28 9.93 -8.67
C THR A 128 2.36 8.85 -9.23
N GLU A 129 2.29 7.69 -8.57
CA GLU A 129 1.60 6.50 -9.08
C GLU A 129 0.16 6.38 -8.56
N THR A 130 -0.12 6.87 -7.34
CA THR A 130 -1.44 6.77 -6.73
C THR A 130 -2.42 7.77 -7.33
N LEU A 131 -3.63 7.30 -7.60
CA LEU A 131 -4.78 8.12 -7.93
C LEU A 131 -5.45 8.59 -6.63
N PHE A 132 -5.41 9.91 -6.39
CA PHE A 132 -6.14 10.50 -5.26
C PHE A 132 -7.59 10.74 -5.66
N THR A 133 -8.55 10.37 -4.82
CA THR A 133 -9.98 10.51 -5.12
C THR A 133 -10.67 11.45 -4.14
N GLY A 134 -11.63 12.22 -4.64
CA GLY A 134 -12.55 13.04 -3.86
C GLY A 134 -13.98 12.87 -4.35
N ASP A 135 -14.94 12.90 -3.43
CA ASP A 135 -16.35 12.70 -3.76
C ASP A 135 -17.13 14.00 -3.59
N VAL A 136 -17.91 14.37 -4.59
CA VAL A 136 -18.88 15.46 -4.55
C VAL A 136 -20.27 14.84 -4.60
N TRP A 137 -21.01 14.99 -3.51
CA TRP A 137 -22.34 14.42 -3.34
C TRP A 137 -23.41 15.49 -3.58
N SER A 138 -24.20 15.36 -4.64
CA SER A 138 -25.42 16.18 -4.78
C SER A 138 -26.61 15.45 -4.15
N PHE A 139 -27.06 15.91 -2.99
CA PHE A 139 -28.36 15.51 -2.47
C PHE A 139 -29.41 16.50 -2.97
N THR A 140 -30.44 15.99 -3.62
CA THR A 140 -31.61 16.76 -3.98
C THR A 140 -32.46 16.98 -2.72
N GLU A 141 -32.79 18.25 -2.46
CA GLU A 141 -33.89 18.75 -1.62
C GLU A 141 -33.67 19.15 -0.14
N ASP A 142 -32.67 18.67 0.61
CA ASP A 142 -32.50 19.12 2.03
C ASP A 142 -31.05 19.44 2.46
N ALA A 143 -30.13 19.57 1.51
CA ALA A 143 -28.71 19.70 1.80
C ALA A 143 -28.32 21.10 2.31
N ASN A 144 -27.82 21.09 3.54
CA ASN A 144 -27.20 22.20 4.25
C ASN A 144 -26.21 22.99 3.35
N PRO A 145 -26.41 24.30 3.08
CA PRO A 145 -25.63 25.09 2.10
C PRO A 145 -24.15 25.32 2.48
N HIS A 146 -23.67 24.72 3.57
CA HIS A 146 -22.32 24.90 4.10
C HIS A 146 -21.35 23.74 3.82
N LEU A 147 -21.78 22.66 3.15
CA LEU A 147 -20.87 21.55 2.84
C LEU A 147 -19.63 21.99 2.05
N PRO A 148 -19.73 22.64 0.87
CA PRO A 148 -18.63 22.83 -0.08
C PRO A 148 -17.36 23.46 0.51
N SER A 149 -17.53 24.33 1.51
CA SER A 149 -16.40 24.94 2.24
C SER A 149 -15.52 23.91 2.96
N LYS A 150 -16.10 22.83 3.48
CA LYS A 150 -15.39 21.82 4.28
C LYS A 150 -14.49 20.94 3.42
N GLU A 151 -14.95 20.52 2.23
CA GLU A 151 -14.14 19.68 1.34
C GLU A 151 -12.98 20.48 0.75
N VAL A 152 -13.22 21.74 0.37
CA VAL A 152 -12.16 22.67 -0.05
C VAL A 152 -11.18 22.92 1.11
N ASP A 153 -11.67 23.18 2.32
CA ASP A 153 -10.83 23.36 3.51
C ASP A 153 -10.02 22.09 3.84
N ALA A 154 -10.62 20.91 3.71
CA ALA A 154 -9.94 19.63 3.89
C ALA A 154 -8.85 19.41 2.84
N MET A 155 -9.11 19.75 1.57
CA MET A 155 -8.13 19.70 0.50
C MET A 155 -6.96 20.66 0.76
N VAL A 156 -7.27 21.89 1.19
CA VAL A 156 -6.27 22.90 1.56
C VAL A 156 -5.46 22.43 2.77
N HIS A 157 -6.11 21.83 3.77
CA HIS A 157 -5.45 21.27 4.94
C HIS A 157 -4.51 20.13 4.53
N TRP A 158 -5.00 19.15 3.77
CA TRP A 158 -4.24 18.01 3.29
C TRP A 158 -3.03 18.42 2.46
N SER A 159 -3.22 19.36 1.53
CA SER A 159 -2.14 19.87 0.68
C SER A 159 -1.04 20.59 1.49
N ARG A 160 -1.42 21.33 2.54
CA ARG A 160 -0.47 22.07 3.39
C ARG A 160 0.21 21.22 4.47
N SER A 161 -0.47 20.21 4.99
CA SER A 161 0.02 19.44 6.15
C SER A 161 0.68 18.13 5.75
N ILE A 162 0.06 17.39 4.83
CA ILE A 162 0.41 16.00 4.53
C ILE A 162 1.21 15.92 3.24
N ALA A 163 0.78 16.63 2.21
CA ALA A 163 1.43 16.59 0.91
C ALA A 163 2.50 17.66 0.71
N HIS A 164 2.75 18.56 1.67
CA HIS A 164 3.53 19.80 1.48
C HIS A 164 4.78 19.67 0.59
N ASP A 165 5.70 18.75 0.90
CA ASP A 165 6.96 18.61 0.15
C ASP A 165 6.85 17.69 -1.09
N CYS A 166 5.74 16.97 -1.18
CA CYS A 166 5.48 15.95 -2.20
C CYS A 166 4.40 16.35 -3.20
N ILE A 167 3.72 17.48 -2.99
CA ILE A 167 2.62 17.97 -3.84
C ILE A 167 3.08 18.22 -5.28
N ARG A 168 4.33 18.64 -5.48
CA ARG A 168 4.99 18.74 -6.80
C ARG A 168 5.01 17.41 -7.57
N LEU A 169 4.99 16.29 -6.84
CA LEU A 169 5.03 14.94 -7.40
C LEU A 169 3.63 14.41 -7.73
N LEU A 170 2.57 15.10 -7.30
CA LEU A 170 1.20 14.74 -7.65
C LEU A 170 1.03 14.71 -9.17
N ARG A 171 0.44 13.63 -9.69
CA ARG A 171 0.20 13.46 -11.14
C ARG A 171 -1.26 13.30 -11.50
N LYS A 172 -2.07 12.77 -10.59
CA LYS A 172 -3.48 12.46 -10.86
C LYS A 172 -4.34 12.77 -9.65
N PHE A 173 -5.50 13.34 -9.90
CA PHE A 173 -6.56 13.50 -8.92
C PHE A 173 -7.90 13.27 -9.60
N GLU A 174 -8.75 12.48 -8.99
CA GLU A 174 -10.05 12.10 -9.48
C GLU A 174 -11.13 12.73 -8.60
N LEU A 175 -12.07 13.42 -9.24
CA LEU A 175 -13.23 13.98 -8.59
C LEU A 175 -14.48 13.25 -9.09
N LEU A 176 -15.12 12.51 -8.20
CA LEU A 176 -16.33 11.75 -8.48
C LEU A 176 -17.54 12.61 -8.15
N TYR A 177 -18.30 12.97 -9.18
CA TYR A 177 -19.60 13.60 -9.05
C TYR A 177 -20.67 12.56 -9.04
N LYS A 178 -21.42 12.53 -7.93
CA LYS A 178 -22.61 11.71 -7.80
C LYS A 178 -23.83 12.60 -7.87
N VAL A 179 -24.68 12.34 -8.86
CA VAL A 179 -25.98 12.99 -9.01
C VAL A 179 -27.10 11.99 -8.83
N GLU A 180 -27.96 12.27 -7.86
CA GLU A 180 -29.19 11.52 -7.64
C GLU A 180 -30.31 12.17 -8.45
N ASP A 181 -30.85 11.44 -9.43
CA ASP A 181 -32.03 11.88 -10.17
C ASP A 181 -33.29 11.81 -9.27
N SER A 182 -34.34 12.51 -9.69
CA SER A 182 -35.71 12.44 -9.19
C SER A 182 -36.31 11.02 -9.10
N PHE A 183 -35.66 10.01 -9.68
CA PHE A 183 -36.02 8.60 -9.59
C PHE A 183 -35.13 7.79 -8.62
N HIS A 184 -34.27 8.43 -7.84
CA HIS A 184 -33.25 7.80 -6.99
C HIS A 184 -32.27 6.90 -7.77
N GLU A 185 -32.11 7.15 -9.08
CA GLU A 185 -31.04 6.53 -9.88
C GLU A 185 -29.79 7.41 -9.75
N GLU A 186 -28.69 6.79 -9.32
CA GLU A 186 -27.41 7.46 -9.12
C GLU A 186 -26.66 7.50 -10.46
N CYS A 187 -26.40 8.69 -10.97
CA CYS A 187 -25.52 8.91 -12.12
C CYS A 187 -24.15 9.41 -11.64
N TYR A 188 -23.09 8.96 -12.31
CA TYR A 188 -21.72 9.28 -11.96
C TYR A 188 -20.98 9.94 -13.12
N VAL A 189 -20.31 11.06 -12.82
CA VAL A 189 -19.28 11.64 -13.68
C VAL A 189 -17.98 11.67 -12.92
N THR A 190 -16.95 11.14 -13.54
CA THR A 190 -15.62 11.15 -12.96
C THR A 190 -14.75 12.13 -13.74
N ILE A 191 -14.28 13.18 -13.07
CA ILE A 191 -13.35 14.16 -13.62
C ILE A 191 -11.95 13.85 -13.12
N THR A 192 -11.08 13.36 -13.99
CA THR A 192 -9.69 13.07 -13.62
C THR A 192 -8.77 14.19 -14.09
N PHE A 193 -8.22 14.95 -13.15
CA PHE A 193 -7.19 15.95 -13.37
C PHE A 193 -5.83 15.26 -13.50
N HIS A 194 -5.05 15.68 -14.49
CA HIS A 194 -3.76 15.11 -14.82
C HIS A 194 -2.71 16.20 -14.99
N TYR A 195 -1.52 15.95 -14.44
CA TYR A 195 -0.34 16.76 -14.72
C TYR A 195 0.77 15.89 -15.32
N SER A 196 1.29 16.33 -16.46
CA SER A 196 2.52 15.80 -17.05
C SER A 196 3.48 16.95 -17.36
N PRO A 197 4.81 16.75 -17.19
CA PRO A 197 5.81 17.73 -17.64
C PRO A 197 5.71 18.06 -19.13
N GLU A 198 5.22 17.13 -19.96
CA GLU A 198 5.18 17.26 -21.42
C GLU A 198 3.92 18.02 -21.89
N THR A 199 2.76 17.66 -21.35
CA THR A 199 1.46 18.21 -21.79
C THR A 199 0.91 19.30 -20.90
N GLY A 200 1.46 19.48 -19.69
CA GLY A 200 0.96 20.43 -18.70
C GLY A 200 -0.22 19.85 -17.89
N LEU A 201 -1.09 20.74 -17.43
CA LEU A 201 -2.33 20.38 -16.75
C LEU A 201 -3.42 20.09 -17.78
N SER A 202 -4.12 18.97 -17.61
CA SER A 202 -5.27 18.57 -18.42
C SER A 202 -6.30 17.84 -17.55
N TYR A 203 -7.46 17.53 -18.11
CA TYR A 203 -8.44 16.66 -17.47
C TYR A 203 -9.03 15.66 -18.47
N CYS A 204 -9.61 14.58 -17.94
CA CYS A 204 -10.40 13.62 -18.69
C CYS A 204 -11.73 13.40 -17.98
N LEU A 205 -12.78 13.12 -18.76
CA LEU A 205 -14.11 12.77 -18.26
C LEU A 205 -14.32 11.28 -18.51
N ASN A 206 -14.63 10.55 -17.44
CA ASN A 206 -15.12 9.18 -17.55
C ASN A 206 -16.60 9.17 -17.15
N GLU A 207 -17.45 8.87 -18.12
CA GLU A 207 -18.89 8.88 -17.97
C GLU A 207 -19.36 7.44 -17.78
N GLU A 208 -19.92 7.13 -16.61
CA GLU A 208 -20.57 5.84 -16.41
C GLU A 208 -22.04 5.95 -16.82
N ARG A 209 -22.44 5.10 -17.76
CA ARG A 209 -23.84 5.03 -18.20
C ARG A 209 -24.66 4.30 -17.15
N CYS A 210 -25.61 4.99 -16.54
CA CYS A 210 -26.69 4.36 -15.81
C CYS A 210 -27.87 4.07 -16.74
N ASN A 211 -28.68 3.07 -16.39
CA ASN A 211 -29.60 2.38 -17.30
C ASN A 211 -30.61 3.28 -18.06
N ARG A 212 -30.80 4.54 -17.66
CA ARG A 212 -31.81 5.45 -18.25
C ARG A 212 -31.30 6.84 -18.64
N ARG A 213 -30.16 7.29 -18.12
CA ARG A 213 -29.54 8.58 -18.48
C ARG A 213 -28.03 8.43 -18.57
N SER A 214 -27.45 9.17 -19.51
CA SER A 214 -26.01 9.34 -19.58
C SER A 214 -25.58 10.34 -18.52
N GLY A 215 -24.60 10.00 -17.69
CA GLY A 215 -23.87 10.98 -16.90
C GLY A 215 -22.97 11.82 -17.82
N ILE A 216 -23.53 12.47 -18.84
CA ILE A 216 -22.78 13.35 -19.73
C ILE A 216 -22.92 14.76 -19.18
N LEU A 217 -21.79 15.44 -19.03
CA LEU A 217 -21.80 16.87 -18.72
C LEU A 217 -22.27 17.63 -19.95
N SER A 218 -23.17 18.60 -19.72
CA SER A 218 -23.59 19.53 -20.76
C SER A 218 -22.40 20.24 -21.41
N GLU A 219 -22.51 20.52 -22.72
CA GLU A 219 -21.48 21.26 -23.47
C GLU A 219 -21.08 22.58 -22.78
N GLN A 220 -22.04 23.26 -22.14
CA GLN A 220 -21.78 24.48 -21.38
C GLN A 220 -20.86 24.22 -20.19
N SER A 221 -21.10 23.15 -19.43
CA SER A 221 -20.27 22.77 -18.27
C SER A 221 -18.86 22.37 -18.70
N ILE A 222 -18.73 21.63 -19.80
CA ILE A 222 -17.44 21.27 -20.40
C ILE A 222 -16.68 22.55 -20.81
N ALA A 223 -17.34 23.50 -21.48
CA ALA A 223 -16.71 24.75 -21.90
C ALA A 223 -16.24 25.61 -20.72
N VAL A 224 -16.97 25.62 -19.60
CA VAL A 224 -16.54 26.29 -18.38
C VAL A 224 -15.30 25.61 -17.79
N LEU A 225 -15.30 24.28 -17.71
CA LEU A 225 -14.16 23.49 -17.22
C LEU A 225 -12.91 23.68 -18.10
N ASP A 226 -13.05 23.66 -19.42
CA ASP A 226 -11.96 23.94 -20.37
C ASP A 226 -11.33 25.32 -20.13
N LYS A 227 -12.18 26.35 -19.97
CA LYS A 227 -11.72 27.71 -19.72
C LYS A 227 -10.97 27.82 -18.40
N HIS A 228 -11.46 27.14 -17.35
CA HIS A 228 -10.81 27.09 -16.05
C HIS A 228 -9.45 26.41 -16.13
N ILE A 229 -9.37 25.23 -16.75
CA ILE A 229 -8.13 24.47 -16.89
C ILE A 229 -7.09 25.23 -17.71
N ALA A 230 -7.50 25.90 -18.79
CA ALA A 230 -6.61 26.75 -19.57
C ALA A 230 -6.05 27.92 -18.74
N HIS A 231 -6.88 28.54 -17.89
CA HIS A 231 -6.43 29.61 -16.99
C HIS A 231 -5.41 29.10 -15.96
N VAL A 232 -5.68 27.96 -15.32
CA VAL A 232 -4.77 27.37 -14.33
C VAL A 232 -3.47 26.90 -14.97
N ASP A 233 -3.50 26.32 -16.17
CA ASP A 233 -2.27 25.93 -16.89
C ASP A 233 -1.42 27.14 -17.28
N GLN A 234 -2.04 28.28 -17.61
CA GLN A 234 -1.31 29.53 -17.82
C GLN A 234 -0.59 29.98 -16.54
N LEU A 235 -1.28 30.01 -15.40
CA LEU A 235 -0.68 30.34 -14.10
C LEU A 235 0.44 29.37 -13.73
N ARG A 236 0.24 28.07 -13.97
CA ARG A 236 1.25 27.03 -13.76
C ARG A 236 2.53 27.34 -14.51
N ARG A 237 2.46 27.74 -15.79
CA ARG A 237 3.63 28.10 -16.60
C ARG A 237 4.36 29.30 -16.00
N THR A 238 3.62 30.32 -15.57
CA THR A 238 4.18 31.54 -14.98
C THR A 238 4.84 31.29 -13.63
N LEU A 239 4.26 30.42 -12.80
CA LEU A 239 4.72 30.13 -11.44
C LEU A 239 5.59 28.88 -11.35
N HIS A 240 5.88 28.21 -12.47
CA HIS A 240 6.61 26.95 -12.55
C HIS A 240 6.05 25.83 -11.67
N LEU A 241 4.71 25.77 -11.56
CA LEU A 241 4.02 24.75 -10.78
C LEU A 241 4.07 23.39 -11.49
N GLN A 242 4.06 22.32 -10.69
CA GLN A 242 3.99 20.94 -11.14
C GLN A 242 2.67 20.33 -10.66
N GLY A 243 2.70 19.30 -9.82
CA GLY A 243 1.49 18.73 -9.21
C GLY A 243 0.66 19.73 -8.40
N GLU A 244 1.26 20.85 -7.96
CA GLU A 244 0.55 21.96 -7.33
C GLU A 244 -0.56 22.54 -8.22
N SER A 245 -0.44 22.46 -9.55
CA SER A 245 -1.48 22.98 -10.44
C SER A 245 -2.77 22.17 -10.38
N ILE A 246 -2.71 20.89 -10.03
CA ILE A 246 -3.90 20.07 -9.79
C ILE A 246 -4.65 20.63 -8.57
N ILE A 247 -3.94 20.89 -7.47
CA ILE A 247 -4.56 21.44 -6.26
C ILE A 247 -5.06 22.86 -6.50
N MET A 248 -4.31 23.66 -7.26
CA MET A 248 -4.79 24.97 -7.70
C MET A 248 -6.10 24.84 -8.49
N ALA A 249 -6.20 23.90 -9.44
CA ALA A 249 -7.42 23.70 -10.22
C ALA A 249 -8.61 23.33 -9.33
N LEU A 250 -8.41 22.48 -8.33
CA LEU A 250 -9.44 22.04 -7.40
C LEU A 250 -9.88 23.15 -6.43
N VAL A 251 -8.95 23.97 -5.92
CA VAL A 251 -9.24 24.95 -4.85
C VAL A 251 -9.64 26.31 -5.42
N SER A 252 -9.16 26.69 -6.60
CA SER A 252 -9.47 28.00 -7.21
C SER A 252 -10.85 28.06 -7.87
N TRP A 253 -11.55 26.92 -7.96
CA TRP A 253 -12.93 26.87 -8.43
C TRP A 253 -13.82 26.16 -7.39
N PRO A 254 -14.19 26.85 -6.29
CA PRO A 254 -15.01 26.26 -5.22
C PRO A 254 -16.34 25.71 -5.72
N GLU A 255 -16.92 26.31 -6.75
CA GLU A 255 -18.16 25.87 -7.38
C GLU A 255 -18.04 24.44 -7.92
N LEU A 256 -16.83 23.98 -8.27
CA LEU A 256 -16.58 22.58 -8.62
C LEU A 256 -17.09 21.64 -7.49
N TRP A 257 -16.91 22.00 -6.23
CA TRP A 257 -17.37 21.18 -5.09
C TRP A 257 -18.85 21.37 -4.75
N GLU A 258 -19.54 22.29 -5.42
CA GLU A 258 -20.95 22.56 -5.19
C GLU A 258 -21.84 21.59 -5.99
N PRO A 259 -22.83 20.97 -5.34
CA PRO A 259 -23.87 20.21 -6.03
C PRO A 259 -24.56 21.02 -7.13
N GLY A 260 -24.59 20.49 -8.35
CA GLY A 260 -25.33 21.07 -9.48
C GLY A 260 -24.63 22.25 -10.19
N SER A 261 -23.39 22.58 -9.83
CA SER A 261 -22.58 23.57 -10.56
C SER A 261 -22.25 23.14 -11.98
N LEU A 262 -22.10 21.83 -12.19
CA LEU A 262 -22.01 21.19 -13.49
C LEU A 262 -23.37 20.60 -13.83
N SER A 263 -23.96 21.08 -14.93
CA SER A 263 -25.22 20.57 -15.46
C SER A 263 -24.97 19.37 -16.37
N PHE A 264 -25.91 18.41 -16.32
CA PHE A 264 -25.93 17.18 -17.11
C PHE A 264 -26.93 17.32 -18.26
N GLU A 265 -26.72 16.59 -19.36
CA GLU A 265 -27.65 16.56 -20.51
C GLU A 265 -28.88 15.66 -20.30
#